data_AF-A0A963AS35-F1
#
_entry.id   AF-A0A963AS35-F1
#
_cell.length_a   1.000
_cell.length_b   1.000
_cell.length_c   1.000
_cell.angle_alpha   90.00
_cell.angle_beta   90.00
_cell.angle_gamma   90.00
#
_symmetry.space_group_name_H-M   'P 1'
#
loop_
_entity.id
_entity.type
_entity.pdbx_description
1 polymer ?
#
loop_
_entity_poly.entity_id
_entity_poly.type
_entity_poly.pdbx_seq_one_letter_code
_entity_poly.pdbx_strand_id
1 'polypeptide(L)'
;MRIWHRNRLTALLCTAFLLNWITLAAGPAADRQIQLALADSTEINVQVTDSSGSLLIIWFIDHEEVRPQFEAMLKAINAAGFELWRVDLLADYFLPRSSENVRTLPGEGVAAVIDAAHKYSDKTIVLAAYDRMPLPLLRGVRSWSADFQGESRLAGSILYYPNLFEAAPLAGEEPLLDPVVAASNYPLVIVQPETGSQRWRMNEVMQLLWSAGAPAYVSLVPEVRDWFFMHPPGEDPHETRATAAVPRQIVNFVSLMQAAPKPEVFREIDYTPSAAASVRGLLPVARHSPAPPLTLSAMQGDFDFPGYQHSVTLVNFWATWCPPCVEELPSLNRLKQRFTGQPFNLVSVDFRESAVELRRFTKKIPVEFPILLDLDGKASLDWRVFSFPSSFIVDRSGRIRYSVNRAIDWDAPDIYAIIEGLLAETE
;
A
#
# COMPACT_ATOMS: atom_id res chain seq x y z
N MET A 1 85.03 -0.55 21.94
CA MET A 1 86.36 -0.78 21.32
C MET A 1 86.14 -1.74 20.17
N ARG A 2 86.27 -1.25 18.91
CA ARG A 2 86.58 -1.96 17.64
C ARG A 2 85.80 -3.25 17.26
N ILE A 3 85.41 -3.58 16.02
CA ILE A 3 85.44 -3.05 14.65
C ILE A 3 84.75 -4.16 13.77
N TRP A 4 83.97 -3.77 12.74
CA TRP A 4 83.66 -4.50 11.47
C TRP A 4 82.85 -5.82 11.52
N HIS A 5 81.95 -6.17 10.59
CA HIS A 5 82.03 -6.13 9.12
C HIS A 5 80.64 -6.18 8.43
N ARG A 6 80.58 -5.58 7.24
CA ARG A 6 79.60 -5.73 6.13
C ARG A 6 79.07 -7.16 5.90
N ASN A 7 77.80 -7.27 5.54
CA ASN A 7 77.44 -7.91 4.26
C ASN A 7 76.11 -7.41 3.69
N ARG A 8 76.17 -7.03 2.41
CA ARG A 8 75.03 -6.66 1.56
C ARG A 8 74.43 -7.93 0.98
N LEU A 9 73.13 -8.13 1.11
CA LEU A 9 72.34 -8.96 0.20
C LEU A 9 71.06 -8.20 -0.15
N THR A 10 71.06 -7.68 -1.37
CA THR A 10 69.92 -7.23 -2.15
C THR A 10 68.91 -8.38 -2.31
N ALA A 11 67.70 -8.21 -1.80
CA ALA A 11 66.55 -9.03 -2.17
C ALA A 11 65.65 -8.19 -3.08
N LEU A 12 65.67 -8.53 -4.37
CA LEU A 12 64.78 -8.04 -5.41
C LEU A 12 63.65 -9.08 -5.60
N LEU A 13 62.42 -8.55 -5.74
CA LEU A 13 61.32 -9.06 -6.57
C LEU A 13 60.61 -10.36 -6.16
N CYS A 14 59.33 -10.24 -5.78
CA CYS A 14 58.18 -10.56 -6.65
C CYS A 14 56.87 -10.57 -5.83
N THR A 15 56.25 -9.40 -5.68
CA THR A 15 54.82 -9.33 -5.32
C THR A 15 54.01 -9.67 -6.56
N ALA A 16 53.38 -10.84 -6.55
CA ALA A 16 52.42 -11.24 -7.58
C ALA A 16 51.18 -10.34 -7.51
N PHE A 17 51.05 -9.42 -8.46
CA PHE A 17 49.78 -8.78 -8.80
C PHE A 17 48.96 -9.79 -9.62
N LEU A 18 47.93 -10.38 -9.00
CA LEU A 18 46.89 -11.08 -9.74
C LEU A 18 45.94 -10.03 -10.33
N LEU A 19 46.24 -9.57 -11.54
CA LEU A 19 45.27 -8.91 -12.41
C LEU A 19 44.27 -9.98 -12.88
N ASN A 20 43.08 -9.99 -12.28
CA ASN A 20 41.95 -10.70 -12.86
C ASN A 20 41.45 -9.92 -14.08
N TRP A 21 41.74 -10.44 -15.27
CA TRP A 21 41.15 -9.98 -16.51
C TRP A 21 39.71 -10.49 -16.57
N ILE A 22 38.75 -9.61 -16.35
CA ILE A 22 37.34 -9.90 -16.67
C ILE A 22 37.22 -9.78 -18.19
N THR A 23 37.12 -10.91 -18.88
CA THR A 23 36.61 -10.95 -20.25
C THR A 23 35.12 -10.61 -20.21
N LEU A 24 34.74 -9.40 -20.65
CA LEU A 24 33.34 -9.08 -20.94
C LEU A 24 32.92 -9.85 -22.19
N ALA A 25 32.28 -11.00 -21.99
CA ALA A 25 31.32 -11.51 -22.95
C ALA A 25 29.98 -10.84 -22.63
N ALA A 26 29.41 -10.11 -23.59
CA ALA A 26 28.04 -9.62 -23.50
C ALA A 26 27.08 -10.83 -23.59
N GLY A 27 26.82 -11.45 -22.45
CA GLY A 27 25.74 -12.42 -22.25
C GLY A 27 24.41 -11.71 -21.96
N PRO A 28 23.28 -12.45 -21.91
CA PRO A 28 22.01 -11.91 -21.44
C PRO A 28 22.19 -11.30 -20.03
N ALA A 29 21.39 -10.27 -19.70
CA ALA A 29 21.43 -9.59 -18.40
C ALA A 29 21.59 -10.61 -17.27
N ALA A 30 22.73 -10.59 -16.59
CA ALA A 30 23.01 -11.52 -15.51
C ALA A 30 22.34 -10.98 -14.26
N ASP A 31 21.36 -11.71 -13.73
CA ASP A 31 20.81 -11.37 -12.42
C ASP A 31 21.90 -11.60 -11.37
N ARG A 32 22.37 -10.51 -10.75
CA ARG A 32 23.33 -10.53 -9.65
C ARG A 32 22.63 -10.13 -8.35
N GLN A 33 23.22 -10.49 -7.22
CA GLN A 33 22.70 -10.13 -5.91
C GLN A 33 23.70 -9.24 -5.16
N ILE A 34 23.18 -8.26 -4.43
CA ILE A 34 23.93 -7.48 -3.44
C ILE A 34 23.32 -7.79 -2.08
N GLN A 35 24.16 -8.18 -1.13
CA GLN A 35 23.77 -8.42 0.25
C GLN A 35 24.32 -7.29 1.12
N LEU A 36 23.46 -6.66 1.90
CA LEU A 36 23.80 -5.53 2.77
C LEU A 36 23.55 -5.94 4.22
N ALA A 37 24.49 -5.68 5.11
CA ALA A 37 24.30 -5.90 6.55
C ALA A 37 23.95 -4.58 7.24
N LEU A 38 22.83 -4.56 7.98
CA LEU A 38 22.44 -3.45 8.84
C LEU A 38 23.18 -3.50 10.19
N ALA A 39 23.07 -2.43 10.98
CA ALA A 39 23.74 -2.31 12.27
C ALA A 39 23.28 -3.35 13.30
N ASP A 40 22.04 -3.82 13.20
CA ASP A 40 21.46 -4.88 14.03
C ASP A 40 21.74 -6.30 13.50
N SER A 41 22.60 -6.43 12.48
CA SER A 41 22.91 -7.67 11.77
C SER A 41 21.80 -8.22 10.87
N THR A 42 20.71 -7.47 10.63
CA THR A 42 19.73 -7.83 9.61
C THR A 42 20.38 -7.76 8.22
N GLU A 43 20.14 -8.76 7.38
CA GLU A 43 20.67 -8.81 6.01
C GLU A 43 19.60 -8.40 5.00
N ILE A 44 19.86 -7.34 4.23
CA ILE A 44 18.99 -6.88 3.15
C ILE A 44 19.49 -7.44 1.82
N ASN A 45 18.62 -8.12 1.09
CA ASN A 45 18.95 -8.76 -0.19
C ASN A 45 18.41 -7.93 -1.35
N VAL A 46 19.30 -7.50 -2.23
CA VAL A 46 18.97 -6.74 -3.43
C VAL A 46 19.21 -7.60 -4.65
N GLN A 47 18.15 -7.89 -5.41
CA GLN A 47 18.24 -8.55 -6.71
C GLN A 47 18.47 -7.50 -7.78
N VAL A 48 19.49 -7.66 -8.61
CA VAL A 48 19.88 -6.68 -9.63
C VAL A 48 19.82 -7.29 -11.01
N THR A 49 19.04 -6.66 -11.88
CA THR A 49 19.05 -6.91 -13.32
C THR A 49 19.74 -5.73 -14.01
N ASP A 50 20.94 -5.98 -14.53
CA ASP A 50 21.80 -4.96 -15.12
C ASP A 50 21.20 -4.34 -16.39
N SER A 51 21.62 -3.11 -16.70
CA SER A 51 21.32 -2.42 -17.97
C SER A 51 22.42 -1.42 -18.31
N SER A 52 22.54 -1.01 -19.57
CA SER A 52 23.55 -0.03 -20.00
C SER A 52 23.08 1.43 -19.96
N GLY A 53 21.80 1.69 -19.65
CA GLY A 53 21.28 3.06 -19.58
C GLY A 53 21.69 3.80 -18.30
N SER A 54 21.33 5.09 -18.25
CA SER A 54 21.76 6.04 -17.20
C SER A 54 20.85 6.08 -15.96
N LEU A 55 19.79 5.28 -15.95
CA LEU A 55 18.79 5.26 -14.89
C LEU A 55 18.82 3.93 -14.13
N LEU A 56 18.75 4.03 -12.80
CA LEU A 56 18.58 2.92 -11.87
C LEU A 56 17.22 3.12 -11.17
N ILE A 57 16.34 2.13 -11.30
CA ILE A 57 15.11 2.06 -10.52
C ILE A 57 15.23 0.99 -9.44
N ILE A 58 14.96 1.39 -8.20
CA ILE A 58 14.91 0.51 -7.04
C ILE A 58 13.45 0.29 -6.65
N TRP A 59 12.97 -0.93 -6.82
CA TRP A 59 11.58 -1.29 -6.57
C TRP A 59 11.46 -2.09 -5.28
N PHE A 60 10.78 -1.52 -4.29
CA PHE A 60 10.43 -2.20 -3.04
C PHE A 60 9.09 -2.92 -3.22
N ILE A 61 9.08 -4.23 -2.99
CA ILE A 61 7.92 -5.11 -3.14
C ILE A 61 7.47 -5.66 -1.79
N ASP A 62 6.20 -6.06 -1.72
CA ASP A 62 5.59 -6.70 -0.55
C ASP A 62 4.89 -8.04 -0.87
N HIS A 63 5.01 -8.54 -2.10
CA HIS A 63 4.41 -9.80 -2.54
C HIS A 63 5.46 -10.87 -2.87
N GLU A 64 5.06 -12.15 -2.77
CA GLU A 64 5.92 -13.31 -3.04
C GLU A 64 5.52 -14.04 -4.33
N GLU A 65 4.23 -14.01 -4.64
CA GLU A 65 3.65 -14.69 -5.77
C GLU A 65 4.07 -14.05 -7.10
N VAL A 66 4.29 -14.89 -8.11
CA VAL A 66 4.59 -14.39 -9.46
C VAL A 66 3.36 -13.68 -10.02
N ARG A 67 3.48 -12.38 -10.28
CA ARG A 67 2.46 -11.53 -10.91
C ARG A 67 2.82 -11.29 -12.38
N PRO A 68 2.24 -12.01 -13.36
CA PRO A 68 2.73 -11.98 -14.74
C PRO A 68 2.73 -10.60 -15.40
N GLN A 69 1.73 -9.77 -15.11
CA GLN A 69 1.63 -8.41 -15.63
C GLN A 69 2.68 -7.48 -15.02
N PHE A 70 2.92 -7.58 -13.70
CA PHE A 70 3.98 -6.86 -13.00
C PHE A 70 5.37 -7.27 -13.51
N GLU A 71 5.62 -8.57 -13.66
CA GLU A 71 6.88 -9.09 -14.19
C GLU A 71 7.12 -8.66 -15.64
N ALA A 72 6.06 -8.63 -16.47
CA ALA A 72 6.14 -8.09 -17.83
C ALA A 72 6.47 -6.59 -17.84
N MET A 73 5.91 -5.82 -16.90
CA MET A 73 6.22 -4.40 -16.71
C MET A 73 7.67 -4.19 -16.31
N LEU A 74 8.20 -4.95 -15.33
CA LEU A 74 9.60 -4.88 -14.92
C LEU A 74 10.56 -5.21 -16.07
N LYS A 75 10.24 -6.23 -16.88
CA LYS A 75 10.99 -6.56 -18.10
C LYS A 75 10.96 -5.43 -19.13
N ALA A 76 9.80 -4.78 -19.31
CA ALA A 76 9.67 -3.64 -20.21
C ALA A 76 10.46 -2.42 -19.72
N ILE A 77 10.53 -2.20 -18.40
CA ILE A 77 11.37 -1.18 -17.77
C ILE A 77 12.85 -1.47 -18.05
N ASN A 78 13.32 -2.69 -17.80
CA ASN A 78 14.72 -3.05 -18.08
C ASN A 78 15.07 -2.93 -19.58
N ALA A 79 14.18 -3.38 -20.47
CA ALA A 79 14.33 -3.25 -21.91
C ALA A 79 14.34 -1.78 -22.39
N ALA A 80 13.74 -0.86 -21.62
CA ALA A 80 13.81 0.58 -21.86
C ALA A 80 15.14 1.21 -21.37
N GLY A 81 16.10 0.41 -20.87
CA GLY A 81 17.44 0.85 -20.49
C GLY A 81 17.63 1.11 -19.00
N PHE A 82 16.66 0.75 -18.16
CA PHE A 82 16.77 0.91 -16.70
C PHE A 82 17.50 -0.28 -16.09
N GLU A 83 18.49 -0.01 -15.26
CA GLU A 83 18.94 -1.03 -14.28
C GLU A 83 17.85 -1.18 -13.22
N LEU A 84 17.53 -2.41 -12.87
CA LEU A 84 16.46 -2.72 -11.94
C LEU A 84 17.05 -3.35 -10.68
N TRP A 85 16.81 -2.74 -9.54
CA TRP A 85 17.05 -3.34 -8.23
C TRP A 85 15.70 -3.70 -7.61
N ARG A 86 15.52 -4.93 -7.16
CA ARG A 86 14.31 -5.40 -6.49
C ARG A 86 14.64 -5.81 -5.06
N VAL A 87 13.85 -5.32 -4.11
CA VAL A 87 14.07 -5.50 -2.67
C VAL A 87 12.76 -5.92 -1.99
N ASP A 88 12.83 -6.96 -1.17
CA ASP A 88 11.70 -7.49 -0.42
C ASP A 88 12.01 -7.45 1.08
N LEU A 89 11.70 -6.30 1.70
CA LEU A 89 12.04 -6.06 3.09
C LEU A 89 11.30 -7.01 4.03
N LEU A 90 10.07 -7.43 3.70
CA LEU A 90 9.34 -8.37 4.56
C LEU A 90 10.06 -9.72 4.65
N ALA A 91 10.59 -10.20 3.51
CA ALA A 91 11.40 -11.41 3.50
C ALA A 91 12.70 -11.22 4.30
N ASP A 92 13.39 -10.11 4.11
CA ASP A 92 14.67 -9.80 4.77
C ASP A 92 14.53 -9.67 6.30
N TYR A 93 13.42 -9.09 6.78
CA TYR A 93 13.10 -8.99 8.21
C TYR A 93 12.37 -10.23 8.78
N PHE A 94 12.17 -11.28 7.97
CA PHE A 94 11.41 -12.49 8.34
C PHE A 94 9.99 -12.20 8.87
N LEU A 95 9.33 -11.20 8.31
CA LEU A 95 7.99 -10.77 8.72
C LEU A 95 6.90 -11.44 7.86
N PRO A 96 5.79 -11.91 8.48
CA PRO A 96 4.62 -12.34 7.73
C PRO A 96 4.11 -11.22 6.81
N ARG A 97 3.61 -11.58 5.63
CA ARG A 97 3.00 -10.59 4.72
C ARG A 97 1.65 -10.17 5.26
N SER A 98 1.59 -8.96 5.80
CA SER A 98 0.35 -8.35 6.24
C SER A 98 0.42 -6.85 6.08
N SER A 99 -0.75 -6.22 5.89
CA SER A 99 -0.88 -4.77 5.83
C SER A 99 -0.21 -4.08 7.03
N GLU A 100 -0.31 -4.66 8.22
CA GLU A 100 0.26 -4.10 9.45
C GLU A 100 1.78 -4.18 9.48
N ASN A 101 2.35 -5.32 9.09
CA ASN A 101 3.80 -5.47 9.03
C ASN A 101 4.42 -4.51 8.01
N VAL A 102 3.80 -4.34 6.83
CA VAL A 102 4.28 -3.35 5.84
C VAL A 102 4.22 -1.93 6.41
N ARG A 103 3.14 -1.57 7.09
CA ARG A 103 2.99 -0.22 7.69
C ARG A 103 4.02 0.07 8.76
N THR A 104 4.44 -0.93 9.52
CA THR A 104 5.34 -0.78 10.67
C THR A 104 6.81 -1.04 10.33
N LEU A 105 7.11 -1.48 9.09
CA LEU A 105 8.47 -1.64 8.60
C LEU A 105 9.29 -0.36 8.83
N PRO A 106 10.52 -0.49 9.36
CA PRO A 106 11.33 0.67 9.65
C PRO A 106 12.10 1.11 8.37
N GLY A 107 12.76 2.27 8.43
CA GLY A 107 13.34 2.91 7.23
C GLY A 107 14.78 2.49 6.90
N GLU A 108 15.47 1.80 7.81
CA GLU A 108 16.93 1.55 7.76
C GLU A 108 17.30 0.69 6.57
N GLY A 109 16.49 -0.32 6.25
CA GLY A 109 16.71 -1.18 5.08
C GLY A 109 16.64 -0.40 3.76
N VAL A 110 15.67 0.51 3.65
CA VAL A 110 15.56 1.42 2.49
C VAL A 110 16.78 2.35 2.44
N ALA A 111 17.16 2.96 3.56
CA ALA A 111 18.31 3.85 3.63
C ALA A 111 19.62 3.16 3.19
N ALA A 112 19.86 1.95 3.69
CA ALA A 112 21.03 1.14 3.30
C ALA A 112 21.06 0.82 1.81
N VAL A 113 19.89 0.55 1.20
CA VAL A 113 19.78 0.31 -0.24
C VAL A 113 20.09 1.58 -1.04
N ILE A 114 19.66 2.76 -0.58
CA ILE A 114 19.99 4.03 -1.24
C ILE A 114 21.51 4.29 -1.16
N ASP A 115 22.15 4.04 -0.03
CA ASP A 115 23.60 4.15 0.12
C ASP A 115 24.35 3.16 -0.78
N ALA A 116 23.89 1.91 -0.84
CA ALA A 116 24.44 0.91 -1.73
C ALA A 116 24.33 1.34 -3.20
N ALA A 117 23.22 1.96 -3.61
CA ALA A 117 23.05 2.49 -4.96
C ALA A 117 24.03 3.62 -5.26
N HIS A 118 24.29 4.53 -4.31
CA HIS A 118 25.34 5.56 -4.46
C HIS A 118 26.75 4.97 -4.48
N LYS A 119 26.98 3.81 -3.86
CA LYS A 119 28.28 3.15 -3.84
C LYS A 119 28.55 2.33 -5.11
N TYR A 120 27.57 1.59 -5.60
CA TYR A 120 27.74 0.57 -6.63
C TYR A 120 27.22 0.96 -8.02
N SER A 121 26.52 2.10 -8.15
CA SER A 121 26.00 2.59 -9.43
C SER A 121 26.30 4.07 -9.61
N ASP A 122 26.69 4.49 -10.81
CA ASP A 122 26.89 5.89 -11.20
C ASP A 122 25.62 6.54 -11.79
N LYS A 123 24.52 5.77 -11.82
CA LYS A 123 23.24 6.14 -12.46
C LYS A 123 22.41 7.10 -11.60
N THR A 124 21.46 7.76 -12.26
CA THR A 124 20.39 8.48 -11.55
C THR A 124 19.47 7.47 -10.89
N ILE A 125 19.24 7.65 -9.59
CA ILE A 125 18.47 6.71 -8.77
C ILE A 125 17.03 7.20 -8.67
N VAL A 126 16.06 6.31 -8.89
CA VAL A 126 14.64 6.54 -8.59
C VAL A 126 14.12 5.37 -7.77
N LEU A 127 13.35 5.68 -6.72
CA LEU A 127 12.72 4.66 -5.88
C LEU A 127 11.27 4.45 -6.32
N ALA A 128 10.79 3.22 -6.25
CA ALA A 128 9.42 2.88 -6.54
C ALA A 128 8.86 1.92 -5.48
N ALA A 129 7.63 2.18 -5.07
CA ALA A 129 6.85 1.30 -4.22
C ALA A 129 5.36 1.49 -4.54
N TYR A 130 4.53 0.55 -4.10
CA TYR A 130 3.09 0.61 -4.30
C TYR A 130 2.32 0.27 -3.01
N ASP A 131 1.05 0.66 -2.96
CA ASP A 131 0.16 0.43 -1.82
C ASP A 131 0.76 0.93 -0.48
N ARG A 132 1.12 0.05 0.46
CA ARG A 132 1.60 0.44 1.80
C ARG A 132 3.12 0.58 1.90
N MET A 133 3.88 -0.06 1.00
CA MET A 133 5.34 -0.01 0.96
C MET A 133 5.94 1.40 0.76
N PRO A 134 5.22 2.39 0.19
CA PRO A 134 5.58 3.81 0.28
C PRO A 134 5.89 4.33 1.69
N LEU A 135 5.31 3.79 2.76
CA LEU A 135 5.56 4.24 4.13
C LEU A 135 7.02 3.99 4.57
N PRO A 136 7.53 2.73 4.61
CA PRO A 136 8.93 2.49 4.93
C PRO A 136 9.87 3.13 3.90
N LEU A 137 9.47 3.25 2.63
CA LEU A 137 10.24 3.96 1.62
C LEU A 137 10.48 5.42 2.03
N LEU A 138 9.43 6.16 2.40
CA LEU A 138 9.54 7.55 2.82
C LEU A 138 10.36 7.69 4.12
N ARG A 139 10.21 6.76 5.07
CA ARG A 139 10.99 6.74 6.31
C ARG A 139 12.48 6.58 6.01
N GLY A 140 12.81 5.68 5.09
CA GLY A 140 14.18 5.45 4.65
C GLY A 140 14.77 6.60 3.87
N VAL A 141 14.03 7.21 2.95
CA VAL A 141 14.49 8.42 2.23
C VAL A 141 14.82 9.53 3.23
N ARG A 142 13.94 9.78 4.21
CA ARG A 142 14.15 10.79 5.24
C ARG A 142 15.33 10.47 6.14
N SER A 143 15.47 9.21 6.57
CA SER A 143 16.59 8.77 7.43
C SER A 143 17.91 8.91 6.69
N TRP A 144 17.98 8.37 5.47
CA TRP A 144 19.15 8.45 4.61
C TRP A 144 19.55 9.91 4.35
N SER A 145 18.59 10.75 3.98
CA SER A 145 18.88 12.12 3.59
C SER A 145 19.40 12.98 4.75
N ALA A 146 19.02 12.66 6.00
CA ALA A 146 19.51 13.37 7.18
C ALA A 146 21.02 13.15 7.42
N ASP A 147 21.53 11.96 7.07
CA ASP A 147 22.93 11.58 7.31
C ASP A 147 23.81 11.72 6.06
N PHE A 148 23.22 11.69 4.86
CA PHE A 148 23.94 11.66 3.59
C PHE A 148 24.82 12.89 3.37
N GLN A 149 26.07 12.65 3.01
CA GLN A 149 27.05 13.70 2.70
C GLN A 149 27.43 13.63 1.22
N GLY A 150 27.33 14.76 0.52
CA GLY A 150 27.77 14.91 -0.87
C GLY A 150 26.63 15.18 -1.85
N GLU A 151 26.94 15.07 -3.14
CA GLU A 151 25.96 15.30 -4.21
C GLU A 151 25.10 14.04 -4.40
N SER A 152 23.82 14.16 -4.08
CA SER A 152 22.86 13.07 -4.21
C SER A 152 22.53 12.79 -5.69
N ARG A 153 22.60 11.51 -6.09
CA ARG A 153 22.07 11.00 -7.38
C ARG A 153 20.61 10.53 -7.29
N LEU A 154 20.01 10.57 -6.10
CA LEU A 154 18.58 10.29 -5.91
C LEU A 154 17.74 11.41 -6.52
N ALA A 155 17.02 11.08 -7.59
CA ALA A 155 16.04 11.98 -8.22
C ALA A 155 14.82 12.17 -7.33
N GLY A 156 14.27 11.07 -6.80
CA GLY A 156 13.08 11.09 -5.97
C GLY A 156 12.37 9.74 -5.94
N SER A 157 11.10 9.75 -5.54
CA SER A 157 10.30 8.54 -5.33
C SER A 157 9.02 8.53 -6.16
N ILE A 158 8.65 7.38 -6.71
CA ILE A 158 7.38 7.15 -7.42
C ILE A 158 6.53 6.23 -6.55
N LEU A 159 5.40 6.75 -6.08
CA LEU A 159 4.49 6.06 -5.17
C LEU A 159 3.23 5.67 -5.96
N TYR A 160 3.07 4.39 -6.26
CA TYR A 160 1.90 3.89 -7.01
C TYR A 160 0.75 3.58 -6.05
N TYR A 161 -0.40 4.25 -6.24
CA TYR A 161 -1.63 4.13 -5.44
C TYR A 161 -1.35 4.01 -3.93
N PRO A 162 -0.63 4.98 -3.33
CA PRO A 162 -0.09 4.82 -1.99
C PRO A 162 -1.19 4.91 -0.92
N ASN A 163 -1.07 4.06 0.09
CA ASN A 163 -1.85 4.10 1.32
C ASN A 163 -0.96 4.62 2.46
N LEU A 164 -0.90 5.94 2.61
CA LEU A 164 0.01 6.66 3.52
C LEU A 164 -0.56 6.92 4.93
N PHE A 165 -1.52 6.11 5.36
CA PHE A 165 -2.15 6.24 6.66
C PHE A 165 -1.51 5.32 7.70
N GLU A 166 -1.78 5.58 8.97
CA GLU A 166 -1.48 4.68 10.08
C GLU A 166 -2.30 3.38 10.01
N ALA A 167 -2.30 2.61 11.10
CA ALA A 167 -3.20 1.49 11.30
C ALA A 167 -4.66 1.91 10.99
N ALA A 168 -5.42 0.99 10.41
CA ALA A 168 -6.82 1.25 10.08
C ALA A 168 -7.60 1.57 11.38
N PRO A 169 -8.27 2.73 11.47
CA PRO A 169 -8.99 3.11 12.67
C PRO A 169 -10.25 2.24 12.81
N LEU A 170 -10.96 2.35 13.94
CA LEU A 170 -12.29 1.76 14.04
C LEU A 170 -13.17 2.27 12.88
N ALA A 171 -14.01 1.39 12.33
CA ALA A 171 -14.90 1.80 11.25
C ALA A 171 -15.76 2.98 11.72
N GLY A 172 -15.78 4.07 10.94
CA GLY A 172 -16.46 5.33 11.27
C GLY A 172 -15.58 6.42 11.90
N GLU A 173 -14.35 6.10 12.28
CA GLU A 173 -13.37 7.08 12.75
C GLU A 173 -12.54 7.65 11.59
N GLU A 174 -11.99 8.84 11.80
CA GLU A 174 -11.14 9.48 10.79
C GLU A 174 -9.74 8.83 10.84
N PRO A 175 -9.22 8.29 9.72
CA PRO A 175 -7.87 7.76 9.68
C PRO A 175 -6.85 8.88 9.80
N LEU A 176 -5.71 8.57 10.42
CA LEU A 176 -4.60 9.49 10.56
C LEU A 176 -3.55 9.20 9.50
N LEU A 177 -3.01 10.25 8.88
CA LEU A 177 -1.84 10.14 8.01
C LEU A 177 -0.62 9.79 8.87
N ASP A 178 0.21 8.89 8.35
CA ASP A 178 1.43 8.53 9.05
C ASP A 178 2.35 9.76 9.21
N PRO A 179 2.97 9.96 10.39
CA PRO A 179 3.86 11.11 10.64
C PRO A 179 4.95 11.28 9.58
N VAL A 180 5.37 10.21 8.89
CA VAL A 180 6.34 10.29 7.80
C VAL A 180 5.88 11.20 6.67
N VAL A 181 4.58 11.30 6.41
CA VAL A 181 4.04 12.16 5.35
C VAL A 181 4.33 13.63 5.67
N ALA A 182 4.15 14.04 6.92
CA ALA A 182 4.45 15.40 7.39
C ALA A 182 5.95 15.71 7.48
N ALA A 183 6.78 14.68 7.54
CA ALA A 183 8.24 14.78 7.57
C ALA A 183 8.91 14.61 6.19
N SER A 184 8.15 14.20 5.17
CA SER A 184 8.65 13.95 3.82
C SER A 184 8.79 15.25 3.05
N ASN A 185 10.02 15.61 2.66
CA ASN A 185 10.31 16.83 1.91
C ASN A 185 11.23 16.62 0.69
N TYR A 186 11.49 15.36 0.32
CA TYR A 186 12.23 14.99 -0.90
C TYR A 186 11.27 14.92 -2.11
N PRO A 187 11.70 15.22 -3.35
CA PRO A 187 10.85 15.12 -4.54
C PRO A 187 10.16 13.76 -4.69
N LEU A 188 8.86 13.78 -5.02
CA LEU A 188 8.08 12.57 -5.26
C LEU A 188 6.95 12.75 -6.26
N VAL A 189 6.53 11.65 -6.87
CA VAL A 189 5.34 11.57 -7.71
C VAL A 189 4.42 10.49 -7.15
N ILE A 190 3.15 10.83 -6.95
CA ILE A 190 2.08 9.88 -6.67
C ILE A 190 1.39 9.51 -7.97
N VAL A 191 1.32 8.22 -8.29
CA VAL A 191 0.55 7.69 -9.42
C VAL A 191 -0.78 7.17 -8.88
N GLN A 192 -1.86 7.91 -9.09
CA GLN A 192 -3.17 7.64 -8.48
C GLN A 192 -4.19 7.16 -9.54
N PRO A 193 -4.62 5.89 -9.49
CA PRO A 193 -5.77 5.38 -10.22
C PRO A 193 -7.05 6.19 -9.93
N GLU A 194 -7.82 6.46 -10.97
CA GLU A 194 -9.05 7.26 -10.89
C GLU A 194 -10.12 6.61 -10.00
N THR A 195 -10.27 5.28 -10.10
CA THR A 195 -11.25 4.54 -9.31
C THR A 195 -10.66 3.93 -8.04
N GLY A 196 -9.41 4.27 -7.71
CA GLY A 196 -8.70 3.81 -6.51
C GLY A 196 -9.36 4.20 -5.18
N SER A 197 -9.15 3.36 -4.17
CA SER A 197 -9.74 3.47 -2.82
C SER A 197 -9.32 4.76 -2.09
N GLN A 198 -8.08 5.22 -2.30
CA GLN A 198 -7.55 6.42 -1.64
C GLN A 198 -7.77 7.71 -2.45
N ARG A 199 -8.48 7.66 -3.57
CA ARG A 199 -8.63 8.79 -4.51
C ARG A 199 -9.16 10.06 -3.86
N TRP A 200 -10.12 9.98 -2.94
CA TRP A 200 -10.71 11.17 -2.33
C TRP A 200 -9.85 11.81 -1.25
N ARG A 201 -8.96 11.02 -0.63
CA ARG A 201 -8.05 11.52 0.40
C ARG A 201 -6.77 12.13 -0.19
N MET A 202 -6.63 12.10 -1.51
CA MET A 202 -5.46 12.65 -2.20
C MET A 202 -5.24 14.14 -1.90
N ASN A 203 -6.32 14.93 -1.75
CA ASN A 203 -6.18 16.35 -1.40
C ASN A 203 -5.53 16.56 -0.04
N GLU A 204 -5.90 15.74 0.96
CA GLU A 204 -5.35 15.78 2.31
C GLU A 204 -3.86 15.38 2.29
N VAL A 205 -3.53 14.28 1.61
CA VAL A 205 -2.16 13.80 1.42
C VAL A 205 -1.29 14.87 0.77
N MET A 206 -1.75 15.47 -0.33
CA MET A 206 -0.99 16.47 -1.07
C MET A 206 -0.81 17.76 -0.28
N GLN A 207 -1.83 18.21 0.44
CA GLN A 207 -1.72 19.36 1.33
C GLN A 207 -0.66 19.13 2.40
N LEU A 208 -0.63 17.95 3.01
CA LEU A 208 0.36 17.63 4.03
C LEU A 208 1.79 17.59 3.45
N LEU A 209 1.99 16.93 2.31
CA LEU A 209 3.28 16.87 1.62
C LEU A 209 3.79 18.26 1.21
N TRP A 210 2.94 19.11 0.65
CA TRP A 210 3.33 20.48 0.30
C TRP A 210 3.62 21.33 1.54
N SER A 211 2.86 21.15 2.63
CA SER A 211 3.14 21.83 3.90
C SER A 211 4.45 21.35 4.53
N ALA A 212 4.86 20.11 4.24
CA ALA A 212 6.15 19.54 4.61
C ALA A 212 7.31 20.11 3.78
N GLY A 213 7.01 20.75 2.65
CA GLY A 213 7.99 21.31 1.71
C GLY A 213 8.40 20.34 0.60
N ALA A 214 7.72 19.20 0.44
CA ALA A 214 8.01 18.27 -0.65
C ALA A 214 7.61 18.88 -2.01
N PRO A 215 8.49 18.82 -3.02
CA PRO A 215 8.10 18.92 -4.42
C PRO A 215 7.31 17.65 -4.82
N ALA A 216 6.05 17.61 -4.43
CA ALA A 216 5.15 16.48 -4.65
C ALA A 216 4.23 16.74 -5.85
N TYR A 217 4.07 15.73 -6.70
CA TYR A 217 3.22 15.76 -7.89
C TYR A 217 2.26 14.58 -7.90
N VAL A 218 1.13 14.72 -8.62
CA VAL A 218 0.16 13.63 -8.83
C VAL A 218 0.00 13.37 -10.32
N SER A 219 0.06 12.10 -10.72
CA SER A 219 -0.34 11.61 -12.04
C SER A 219 -1.58 10.75 -11.88
N LEU A 220 -2.70 11.19 -12.45
CA LEU A 220 -3.94 10.40 -12.46
C LEU A 220 -3.87 9.34 -13.57
N VAL A 221 -4.31 8.12 -13.26
CA VAL A 221 -4.45 7.03 -14.23
C VAL A 221 -5.94 6.80 -14.47
N PRO A 222 -6.48 7.21 -15.64
CA PRO A 222 -7.91 7.15 -15.90
C PRO A 222 -8.39 5.70 -16.05
N GLU A 223 -9.66 5.46 -15.71
CA GLU A 223 -10.39 4.21 -15.97
C GLU A 223 -9.79 2.94 -15.35
N VAL A 224 -8.85 3.07 -14.42
CA VAL A 224 -8.26 1.93 -13.71
C VAL A 224 -8.36 2.11 -12.19
N ARG A 225 -8.34 0.99 -11.47
CA ARG A 225 -8.32 0.92 -10.01
C ARG A 225 -6.89 0.71 -9.50
N ASP A 226 -6.73 0.75 -8.18
CA ASP A 226 -5.51 0.28 -7.51
C ASP A 226 -5.15 -1.14 -8.00
N TRP A 227 -3.87 -1.50 -7.91
CA TRP A 227 -3.37 -2.82 -8.32
C TRP A 227 -3.46 -3.12 -9.83
N PHE A 228 -3.65 -2.11 -10.70
CA PHE A 228 -3.80 -2.29 -12.16
C PHE A 228 -2.65 -3.00 -12.89
N PHE A 229 -1.47 -3.12 -12.28
CA PHE A 229 -0.36 -3.90 -12.85
C PHE A 229 -0.11 -5.23 -12.12
N MET A 230 -0.99 -5.60 -11.19
CA MET A 230 -0.92 -6.83 -10.39
C MET A 230 -1.95 -7.88 -10.79
N HIS A 231 -3.01 -7.49 -11.51
CA HIS A 231 -4.00 -8.41 -12.02
C HIS A 231 -3.45 -9.25 -13.19
N PRO A 232 -4.12 -10.36 -13.55
CA PRO A 232 -3.71 -11.16 -14.69
C PRO A 232 -3.77 -10.36 -16.00
N PRO A 233 -2.76 -10.55 -16.89
CA PRO A 233 -2.69 -9.78 -18.13
C PRO A 233 -3.87 -10.09 -19.05
N GLY A 234 -4.43 -9.04 -19.66
CA GLY A 234 -5.48 -9.15 -20.67
C GLY A 234 -6.92 -9.29 -20.13
N GLU A 235 -7.11 -9.29 -18.81
CA GLU A 235 -8.46 -9.26 -18.22
C GLU A 235 -9.12 -7.88 -18.41
N ASP A 236 -8.36 -6.81 -18.25
CA ASP A 236 -8.82 -5.43 -18.44
C ASP A 236 -7.95 -4.67 -19.47
N PRO A 237 -8.52 -4.20 -20.59
CA PRO A 237 -7.83 -3.39 -21.58
C PRO A 237 -7.30 -2.04 -21.06
N HIS A 238 -7.98 -1.42 -20.09
CA HIS A 238 -7.57 -0.16 -19.46
C HIS A 238 -6.31 -0.38 -18.62
N GLU A 239 -6.29 -1.44 -17.80
CA GLU A 239 -5.13 -1.84 -17.01
C GLU A 239 -3.94 -2.22 -17.89
N THR A 240 -4.19 -2.93 -19.00
CA THR A 240 -3.17 -3.29 -19.98
C THR A 240 -2.51 -2.04 -20.58
N ARG A 241 -3.32 -1.04 -20.97
CA ARG A 241 -2.81 0.24 -21.50
C ARG A 241 -2.05 1.03 -20.44
N ALA A 242 -2.58 1.11 -19.23
CA ALA A 242 -1.95 1.82 -18.12
C ALA A 242 -0.58 1.22 -17.77
N THR A 243 -0.50 -0.11 -17.68
CA THR A 243 0.75 -0.84 -17.38
C THR A 243 1.79 -0.63 -18.48
N ALA A 244 1.39 -0.69 -19.75
CA ALA A 244 2.29 -0.47 -20.88
C ALA A 244 2.88 0.95 -20.93
N ALA A 245 2.22 1.93 -20.30
CA ALA A 245 2.69 3.32 -20.24
C ALA A 245 3.78 3.55 -19.17
N VAL A 246 3.90 2.67 -18.17
CA VAL A 246 4.76 2.86 -16.99
C VAL A 246 6.22 3.17 -17.33
N PRO A 247 6.92 2.44 -18.23
CA PRO A 247 8.33 2.73 -18.52
C PRO A 247 8.55 4.17 -19.01
N ARG A 248 7.66 4.68 -19.86
CA ARG A 248 7.74 6.05 -20.39
C ARG A 248 7.40 7.09 -19.31
N GLN A 249 6.43 6.79 -18.45
CA GLN A 249 6.06 7.68 -17.35
C GLN A 249 7.21 7.88 -16.37
N ILE A 250 7.96 6.82 -16.04
CA ILE A 250 9.13 6.91 -15.15
C ILE A 250 10.14 7.93 -15.68
N VAL A 251 10.46 7.94 -16.98
CA VAL A 251 11.38 8.93 -17.58
C VAL A 251 10.89 10.37 -17.37
N ASN A 252 9.60 10.62 -17.57
CA ASN A 252 9.01 11.93 -17.37
C ASN A 252 9.05 12.35 -15.90
N PHE A 253 8.75 11.42 -14.99
CA PHE A 253 8.78 11.67 -13.55
C PHE A 253 10.19 11.94 -13.04
N VAL A 254 11.19 11.18 -13.49
CA VAL A 254 12.60 11.43 -13.18
C VAL A 254 13.01 12.83 -13.63
N SER A 255 12.68 13.21 -14.86
CA SER A 255 13.00 14.54 -15.39
C SER A 255 12.39 15.66 -14.54
N LEU A 256 11.14 15.47 -14.09
CA LEU A 256 10.43 16.41 -13.22
C LEU A 256 11.07 16.51 -11.84
N MET A 257 11.38 15.38 -11.21
CA MET A 257 11.95 15.33 -9.86
C MET A 257 13.40 15.82 -9.81
N GLN A 258 14.20 15.57 -10.85
CA GLN A 258 15.57 16.10 -10.95
C GLN A 258 15.62 17.63 -11.07
N ALA A 259 14.62 18.24 -11.70
CA ALA A 259 14.51 19.68 -11.83
C ALA A 259 13.99 20.35 -10.54
N ALA A 260 13.42 19.58 -9.61
CA ALA A 260 12.89 20.09 -8.37
C ALA A 260 14.02 20.38 -7.36
N PRO A 261 13.88 21.43 -6.52
CA PRO A 261 14.85 21.70 -5.47
C PRO A 261 14.88 20.55 -4.47
N LYS A 262 16.10 20.09 -4.12
CA LYS A 262 16.31 19.14 -3.03
C LYS A 262 16.34 19.90 -1.71
N PRO A 263 15.77 19.34 -0.61
CA PRO A 263 15.77 20.01 0.67
C PRO A 263 17.20 20.16 1.23
N GLU A 264 17.52 21.34 1.75
CA GLU A 264 18.76 21.59 2.52
C GLU A 264 18.60 21.25 4.01
N VAL A 265 17.37 21.34 4.52
CA VAL A 265 17.02 21.04 5.91
C VAL A 265 15.97 19.94 5.92
N PHE A 266 16.24 18.89 6.69
CA PHE A 266 15.36 17.74 6.83
C PHE A 266 14.46 17.88 8.05
N ARG A 267 13.22 17.41 7.94
CA ARG A 267 12.28 17.45 9.05
C ARG A 267 12.49 16.26 9.97
N GLU A 268 12.43 16.53 11.26
CA GLU A 268 12.36 15.46 12.26
C GLU A 268 11.04 14.70 12.12
N ILE A 269 11.12 13.39 12.34
CA ILE A 269 9.95 12.54 12.46
C ILE A 269 9.89 12.08 13.91
N ASP A 270 8.81 12.41 14.60
CA ASP A 270 8.47 11.74 15.85
C ASP A 270 7.65 10.50 15.47
N TYR A 271 8.36 9.44 15.09
CA TYR A 271 7.73 8.18 14.69
C TYR A 271 7.74 7.20 15.86
N THR A 272 6.56 6.95 16.39
CA THR A 272 6.29 5.76 17.19
C THR A 272 5.32 4.90 16.39
N PRO A 273 5.65 3.63 16.06
CA PRO A 273 4.72 2.74 15.40
C PRO A 273 3.39 2.68 16.16
N SER A 274 2.32 3.12 15.51
CA SER A 274 0.97 2.99 16.04
C SER A 274 0.56 1.53 15.87
N ALA A 275 0.51 0.77 16.97
CA ALA A 275 0.10 -0.62 16.91
C ALA A 275 -1.40 -0.70 16.63
N ALA A 276 -1.80 -1.43 15.58
CA ALA A 276 -3.21 -1.77 15.39
C ALA A 276 -3.75 -2.50 16.63
N ALA A 277 -4.86 -2.03 17.18
CA ALA A 277 -5.49 -2.66 18.32
C ALA A 277 -5.90 -4.11 17.97
N SER A 278 -5.38 -5.10 18.70
CA SER A 278 -5.59 -6.53 18.48
C SER A 278 -6.96 -7.03 18.95
N VAL A 279 -8.01 -6.22 18.80
CA VAL A 279 -9.34 -6.55 19.33
C VAL A 279 -10.13 -7.31 18.28
N ARG A 280 -10.65 -8.50 18.62
CA ARG A 280 -11.48 -9.33 17.75
C ARG A 280 -12.98 -9.01 17.93
N GLY A 281 -13.76 -9.13 16.86
CA GLY A 281 -15.23 -8.98 16.89
C GLY A 281 -15.73 -7.55 16.67
N LEU A 282 -17.03 -7.36 16.91
CA LEU A 282 -17.71 -6.05 16.93
C LEU A 282 -17.26 -5.22 18.12
N LEU A 283 -16.91 -3.96 17.86
CA LEU A 283 -16.37 -3.06 18.88
C LEU A 283 -17.38 -1.95 19.20
N PRO A 284 -17.65 -1.67 20.49
CA PRO A 284 -18.54 -0.58 20.84
C PRO A 284 -17.92 0.76 20.41
N VAL A 285 -18.71 1.64 19.81
CA VAL A 285 -18.24 2.97 19.42
C VAL A 285 -18.35 3.92 20.61
N ALA A 286 -17.32 4.74 20.84
CA ALA A 286 -17.30 5.66 21.99
C ALA A 286 -18.37 6.76 21.91
N ARG A 287 -18.77 7.16 20.69
CA ARG A 287 -19.80 8.18 20.44
C ARG A 287 -20.91 7.58 19.57
N HIS A 288 -22.12 7.52 20.11
CA HIS A 288 -23.31 7.04 19.40
C HIS A 288 -23.87 8.10 18.45
N SER A 289 -23.10 8.42 17.40
CA SER A 289 -23.48 9.39 16.37
C SER A 289 -24.66 8.86 15.53
N PRO A 290 -25.53 9.74 15.00
CA PRO A 290 -26.53 9.35 14.01
C PRO A 290 -25.88 8.67 12.80
N ALA A 291 -26.49 7.58 12.32
CA ALA A 291 -26.06 6.92 11.10
C ALA A 291 -26.29 7.84 9.88
N PRO A 292 -25.29 8.03 9.00
CA PRO A 292 -25.49 8.77 7.76
C PRO A 292 -26.60 8.14 6.90
N PRO A 293 -27.41 8.93 6.17
CA PRO A 293 -28.46 8.38 5.33
C PRO A 293 -27.89 7.55 4.19
N LEU A 294 -28.61 6.50 3.78
CA LEU A 294 -28.30 5.70 2.60
C LEU A 294 -29.39 5.91 1.55
N THR A 295 -29.11 6.79 0.59
CA THR A 295 -29.99 7.08 -0.55
C THR A 295 -29.35 6.55 -1.83
N LEU A 296 -29.31 5.23 -1.96
CA LEU A 296 -28.65 4.52 -3.06
C LEU A 296 -29.63 3.61 -3.78
N SER A 297 -29.41 3.42 -5.07
CA SER A 297 -30.17 2.45 -5.86
C SER A 297 -29.77 1.02 -5.48
N ALA A 298 -30.74 0.12 -5.38
CA ALA A 298 -30.47 -1.31 -5.22
C ALA A 298 -29.97 -1.94 -6.53
N MET A 299 -29.13 -2.97 -6.42
CA MET A 299 -28.62 -3.75 -7.56
C MET A 299 -29.76 -4.43 -8.35
N GLN A 300 -30.76 -4.95 -7.63
CA GLN A 300 -31.90 -5.69 -8.19
C GLN A 300 -33.18 -5.36 -7.43
N GLY A 301 -34.26 -5.16 -8.19
CA GLY A 301 -35.60 -4.87 -7.67
C GLY A 301 -35.77 -3.44 -7.14
N ASP A 302 -36.99 -3.13 -6.73
CA ASP A 302 -37.35 -1.89 -6.07
C ASP A 302 -37.16 -2.05 -4.55
N PHE A 303 -35.91 -2.20 -4.10
CA PHE A 303 -35.61 -2.13 -2.67
C PHE A 303 -35.39 -0.67 -2.29
N ASP A 304 -36.39 -0.08 -1.63
CA ASP A 304 -36.27 1.21 -0.96
C ASP A 304 -35.93 0.97 0.51
N PHE A 305 -34.78 1.47 0.96
CA PHE A 305 -34.35 1.28 2.34
C PHE A 305 -35.23 2.15 3.26
N PRO A 306 -36.02 1.54 4.19
CA PRO A 306 -37.01 2.28 4.98
C PRO A 306 -36.41 3.23 6.04
N GLY A 307 -35.07 3.31 6.10
CA GLY A 307 -34.35 4.02 7.15
C GLY A 307 -34.07 3.15 8.38
N TYR A 308 -33.44 3.77 9.37
CA TYR A 308 -32.96 3.08 10.57
C TYR A 308 -33.99 3.02 11.70
N GLN A 309 -35.05 3.82 11.63
CA GLN A 309 -35.99 3.97 12.74
C GLN A 309 -36.76 2.66 12.97
N HIS A 310 -37.02 2.35 14.24
CA HIS A 310 -37.78 1.19 14.72
C HIS A 310 -37.13 -0.19 14.45
N SER A 311 -35.98 -0.27 13.78
CA SER A 311 -35.29 -1.52 13.48
C SER A 311 -33.81 -1.45 13.83
N VAL A 312 -33.23 -2.54 14.34
CA VAL A 312 -31.76 -2.66 14.41
C VAL A 312 -31.25 -2.90 13.00
N THR A 313 -30.25 -2.15 12.55
CA THR A 313 -29.73 -2.25 11.18
C THR A 313 -28.24 -2.58 11.17
N LEU A 314 -27.86 -3.67 10.52
CA LEU A 314 -26.48 -3.92 10.11
C LEU A 314 -26.25 -3.26 8.74
N VAL A 315 -25.32 -2.32 8.68
CA VAL A 315 -24.82 -1.74 7.42
C VAL A 315 -23.43 -2.32 7.15
N ASN A 316 -23.26 -2.98 6.00
CA ASN A 316 -22.00 -3.63 5.60
C ASN A 316 -21.49 -3.03 4.29
N PHE A 317 -20.29 -2.46 4.31
CA PHE A 317 -19.59 -1.93 3.14
C PHE A 317 -18.58 -2.95 2.65
N TRP A 318 -18.66 -3.29 1.36
CA TRP A 318 -17.88 -4.37 0.78
C TRP A 318 -17.63 -4.17 -0.72
N ALA A 319 -16.88 -5.08 -1.31
CA ALA A 319 -16.63 -5.14 -2.74
C ALA A 319 -16.31 -6.58 -3.17
N THR A 320 -16.58 -6.94 -4.43
CA THR A 320 -16.33 -8.29 -4.97
C THR A 320 -14.84 -8.61 -5.09
N TRP A 321 -14.02 -7.58 -5.26
CA TRP A 321 -12.56 -7.69 -5.36
C TRP A 321 -11.86 -7.72 -4.00
N CYS A 322 -12.59 -7.65 -2.88
CA CYS A 322 -12.08 -7.71 -1.52
C CYS A 322 -12.21 -9.15 -0.98
N PRO A 323 -11.12 -9.95 -0.88
CA PRO A 323 -11.23 -11.34 -0.46
C PRO A 323 -11.84 -11.53 0.94
N PRO A 324 -11.45 -10.76 1.99
CA PRO A 324 -12.09 -10.88 3.30
C PRO A 324 -13.59 -10.57 3.28
N CYS A 325 -14.02 -9.65 2.41
CA CYS A 325 -15.43 -9.35 2.22
C CYS A 325 -16.20 -10.57 1.69
N VAL A 326 -15.61 -11.27 0.71
CA VAL A 326 -16.21 -12.48 0.13
C VAL A 326 -16.27 -13.61 1.15
N GLU A 327 -15.25 -13.73 2.02
CA GLU A 327 -15.18 -14.73 3.08
C GLU A 327 -16.30 -14.59 4.13
N GLU A 328 -16.75 -13.37 4.46
CA GLU A 328 -17.80 -13.17 5.48
C GLU A 328 -19.24 -13.35 4.95
N LEU A 329 -19.47 -13.29 3.63
CA LEU A 329 -20.81 -13.37 3.02
C LEU A 329 -21.65 -14.59 3.48
N PRO A 330 -21.10 -15.82 3.59
CA PRO A 330 -21.89 -16.95 4.07
C PRO A 330 -22.40 -16.78 5.51
N SER A 331 -21.63 -16.14 6.40
CA SER A 331 -22.06 -15.86 7.77
C SER A 331 -23.13 -14.76 7.82
N LEU A 332 -23.02 -13.75 6.96
CA LEU A 332 -24.04 -12.71 6.80
C LEU A 332 -25.38 -13.27 6.30
N ASN A 333 -25.37 -14.23 5.37
CA ASN A 333 -26.59 -14.92 4.92
C ASN A 333 -27.27 -15.65 6.10
N ARG A 334 -26.50 -16.36 6.94
CA ARG A 334 -27.02 -17.04 8.15
C ARG A 334 -27.55 -16.05 9.18
N LEU A 335 -26.87 -14.93 9.39
CA LEU A 335 -27.34 -13.85 10.25
C LEU A 335 -28.70 -13.30 9.75
N LYS A 336 -28.82 -13.02 8.45
CA LYS A 336 -30.09 -12.54 7.87
C LYS A 336 -31.22 -13.55 8.09
N GLN A 337 -30.93 -14.84 7.90
CA GLN A 337 -31.90 -15.91 8.15
C GLN A 337 -32.33 -15.94 9.63
N ARG A 338 -31.38 -15.85 10.57
CA ARG A 338 -31.62 -15.91 12.03
C ARG A 338 -32.58 -14.84 12.55
N PHE A 339 -32.57 -13.65 11.94
CA PHE A 339 -33.40 -12.52 12.32
C PHE A 339 -34.58 -12.27 11.35
N THR A 340 -34.92 -13.26 10.52
CA THR A 340 -36.11 -13.17 9.65
C THR A 340 -37.38 -13.03 10.50
N GLY A 341 -38.22 -12.04 10.15
CA GLY A 341 -39.46 -11.74 10.86
C GLY A 341 -39.30 -10.86 12.11
N GLN A 342 -38.07 -10.47 12.46
CA GLN A 342 -37.79 -9.50 13.53
C GLN A 342 -37.58 -8.09 12.94
N PRO A 343 -37.65 -7.01 13.74
CA PRO A 343 -37.35 -5.66 13.29
C PRO A 343 -35.83 -5.46 13.12
N PHE A 344 -35.24 -6.23 12.20
CA PHE A 344 -33.83 -6.25 11.88
C PHE A 344 -33.61 -6.13 10.37
N ASN A 345 -32.78 -5.16 9.99
CA ASN A 345 -32.36 -4.92 8.61
C ASN A 345 -30.89 -5.31 8.42
N LEU A 346 -30.59 -5.95 7.30
CA LEU A 346 -29.23 -6.11 6.80
C LEU A 346 -29.16 -5.39 5.46
N VAL A 347 -28.36 -4.35 5.41
CA VAL A 347 -28.15 -3.53 4.22
C VAL A 347 -26.68 -3.62 3.84
N SER A 348 -26.40 -4.14 2.65
CA SER A 348 -25.05 -4.14 2.11
C SER A 348 -24.88 -3.02 1.10
N VAL A 349 -23.69 -2.42 1.07
CA VAL A 349 -23.31 -1.31 0.20
C VAL A 349 -22.06 -1.73 -0.56
N ASP A 350 -22.21 -1.89 -1.87
CA ASP A 350 -21.11 -2.26 -2.77
C ASP A 350 -20.38 -1.02 -3.29
N PHE A 351 -19.05 -1.04 -3.22
CA PHE A 351 -18.20 0.09 -3.53
C PHE A 351 -17.77 0.13 -5.00
N ARG A 352 -18.27 1.12 -5.74
CA ARG A 352 -17.80 1.49 -7.08
C ARG A 352 -17.80 0.36 -8.13
N GLU A 353 -18.69 -0.61 -8.01
CA GLU A 353 -18.90 -1.62 -9.06
C GLU A 353 -20.24 -1.43 -9.75
N SER A 354 -20.29 -1.76 -11.04
CA SER A 354 -21.53 -1.71 -11.78
C SER A 354 -22.46 -2.86 -11.37
N ALA A 355 -23.76 -2.65 -11.53
CA ALA A 355 -24.74 -3.71 -11.36
C ALA A 355 -24.48 -4.92 -12.28
N VAL A 356 -23.77 -4.74 -13.41
CA VAL A 356 -23.38 -5.83 -14.31
C VAL A 356 -22.30 -6.70 -13.70
N GLU A 357 -21.27 -6.10 -13.10
CA GLU A 357 -20.19 -6.80 -12.40
C GLU A 357 -20.74 -7.59 -11.22
N LEU A 358 -21.52 -6.95 -10.37
CA LEU A 358 -22.19 -7.60 -9.24
C LEU A 358 -23.09 -8.75 -9.66
N ARG A 359 -23.89 -8.61 -10.73
CA ARG A 359 -24.72 -9.72 -11.24
C ARG A 359 -23.90 -10.92 -11.73
N ARG A 360 -22.67 -10.71 -12.20
CA ARG A 360 -21.77 -11.82 -12.57
C ARG A 360 -21.21 -12.50 -11.32
N PHE A 361 -20.89 -11.71 -10.30
CA PHE A 361 -20.41 -12.21 -9.01
C PHE A 361 -21.48 -13.01 -8.27
N THR A 362 -22.69 -12.48 -8.10
CA THR A 362 -23.76 -13.11 -7.31
C THR A 362 -24.31 -14.41 -7.92
N LYS A 363 -24.06 -14.67 -9.21
CA LYS A 363 -24.30 -15.97 -9.84
C LYS A 363 -23.39 -17.08 -9.32
N LYS A 364 -22.21 -16.73 -8.80
CA LYS A 364 -21.20 -17.65 -8.28
C LYS A 364 -21.25 -17.74 -6.76
N ILE A 365 -21.46 -16.61 -6.10
CA ILE A 365 -21.45 -16.48 -4.64
C ILE A 365 -22.80 -15.90 -4.18
N PRO A 366 -23.65 -16.70 -3.51
CA PRO A 366 -24.97 -16.24 -3.09
C PRO A 366 -24.91 -15.08 -2.09
N VAL A 367 -25.68 -14.04 -2.37
CA VAL A 367 -25.94 -12.92 -1.46
C VAL A 367 -27.45 -12.81 -1.29
N GLU A 368 -27.95 -13.15 -0.09
CA GLU A 368 -29.38 -13.34 0.19
C GLU A 368 -30.03 -12.12 0.87
N PHE A 369 -29.40 -10.96 0.73
CA PHE A 369 -29.83 -9.68 1.29
C PHE A 369 -29.64 -8.54 0.27
N PRO A 370 -30.32 -7.39 0.47
CA PRO A 370 -30.21 -6.25 -0.44
C PRO A 370 -28.78 -5.74 -0.60
N ILE A 371 -28.41 -5.45 -1.85
CA ILE A 371 -27.15 -4.78 -2.22
C ILE A 371 -27.49 -3.41 -2.79
N LEU A 372 -27.01 -2.35 -2.13
CA LEU A 372 -27.06 -0.97 -2.58
C LEU A 372 -25.79 -0.64 -3.36
N LEU A 373 -25.90 0.19 -4.39
CA LEU A 373 -24.80 0.55 -5.29
C LEU A 373 -24.20 1.91 -4.94
N ASP A 374 -23.02 1.94 -4.35
CA ASP A 374 -22.26 3.16 -4.08
C ASP A 374 -21.33 3.49 -5.26
N LEU A 375 -21.96 3.81 -6.40
CA LEU A 375 -21.29 3.94 -7.71
C LEU A 375 -20.21 5.02 -7.75
N ASP A 376 -20.45 6.16 -7.10
CA ASP A 376 -19.47 7.24 -6.98
C ASP A 376 -18.60 7.11 -5.74
N GLY A 377 -19.02 6.25 -4.80
CA GLY A 377 -18.38 5.95 -3.53
C GLY A 377 -18.72 6.94 -2.38
N LYS A 378 -19.64 7.87 -2.63
CA LYS A 378 -20.00 8.92 -1.67
C LYS A 378 -20.53 8.35 -0.36
N ALA A 379 -21.29 7.25 -0.37
CA ALA A 379 -21.81 6.68 0.87
C ALA A 379 -20.68 6.14 1.75
N SER A 380 -19.70 5.46 1.16
CA SER A 380 -18.52 4.97 1.87
C SER A 380 -17.71 6.13 2.48
N LEU A 381 -17.61 7.26 1.79
CA LEU A 381 -16.98 8.47 2.33
C LEU A 381 -17.77 9.05 3.51
N ASP A 382 -19.09 9.20 3.38
CA ASP A 382 -19.97 9.78 4.42
C ASP A 382 -19.96 8.91 5.70
N TRP A 383 -19.78 7.60 5.55
CA TRP A 383 -19.61 6.64 6.63
C TRP A 383 -18.17 6.47 7.14
N ARG A 384 -17.22 7.22 6.57
CA ARG A 384 -15.78 7.14 6.88
C ARG A 384 -15.23 5.71 6.78
N VAL A 385 -15.65 4.99 5.75
CA VAL A 385 -15.09 3.68 5.42
C VAL A 385 -13.66 3.88 4.93
N PHE A 386 -12.70 3.32 5.66
CA PHE A 386 -11.28 3.38 5.32
C PHE A 386 -10.77 2.09 4.67
N SER A 387 -11.31 0.95 5.09
CA SER A 387 -10.96 -0.38 4.60
C SER A 387 -12.21 -1.23 4.40
N PHE A 388 -12.09 -2.23 3.54
CA PHE A 388 -13.16 -3.20 3.29
C PHE A 388 -12.77 -4.58 3.86
N PRO A 389 -13.73 -5.32 4.47
CA PRO A 389 -15.08 -4.86 4.77
C PRO A 389 -15.10 -3.87 5.94
N SER A 390 -16.14 -3.04 6.01
CA SER A 390 -16.47 -2.25 7.19
C SER A 390 -17.94 -2.37 7.50
N SER A 391 -18.27 -2.68 8.75
CA SER A 391 -19.65 -2.92 9.18
C SER A 391 -20.01 -2.14 10.42
N PHE A 392 -21.28 -1.76 10.50
CA PHE A 392 -21.84 -0.92 11.56
C PHE A 392 -23.16 -1.50 12.04
N ILE A 393 -23.35 -1.56 13.36
CA ILE A 393 -24.64 -1.85 13.97
C ILE A 393 -25.28 -0.54 14.41
N VAL A 394 -26.44 -0.23 13.83
CA VAL A 394 -27.28 0.93 14.12
C VAL A 394 -28.47 0.48 14.97
N ASP A 395 -28.72 1.15 16.08
CA ASP A 395 -29.89 0.87 16.91
C ASP A 395 -31.20 1.42 16.33
N ARG A 396 -32.31 1.11 17.01
CA ARG A 396 -33.67 1.49 16.59
C ARG A 396 -33.93 3.00 16.58
N SER A 397 -33.05 3.80 17.19
CA SER A 397 -33.09 5.27 17.16
C SER A 397 -32.29 5.87 16.00
N GLY A 398 -31.60 5.03 15.22
CA GLY A 398 -30.74 5.46 14.13
C GLY A 398 -29.34 5.87 14.57
N ARG A 399 -28.83 5.37 15.69
CA ARG A 399 -27.49 5.67 16.20
C ARG A 399 -26.55 4.48 16.05
N ILE A 400 -25.31 4.75 15.66
CA ILE A 400 -24.27 3.72 15.56
C ILE A 400 -23.84 3.29 16.96
N ARG A 401 -23.84 1.99 17.22
CA ARG A 401 -23.51 1.39 18.52
C ARG A 401 -22.26 0.54 18.49
N TYR A 402 -22.06 -0.18 17.40
CA TYR A 402 -20.89 -1.02 17.20
C TYR A 402 -20.35 -0.85 15.79
N SER A 403 -19.05 -1.05 15.62
CA SER A 403 -18.42 -1.09 14.31
C SER A 403 -17.26 -2.09 14.26
N VAL A 404 -16.90 -2.50 13.04
CA VAL A 404 -15.77 -3.37 12.76
C VAL A 404 -15.25 -3.08 11.35
N ASN A 405 -13.94 -3.08 11.14
CA ASN A 405 -13.28 -2.73 9.88
C ASN A 405 -12.56 -3.93 9.23
N ARG A 406 -13.05 -5.14 9.53
CA ARG A 406 -12.50 -6.43 9.09
C ARG A 406 -13.60 -7.48 9.03
N ALA A 407 -13.34 -8.57 8.31
CA ALA A 407 -14.22 -9.72 8.27
C ALA A 407 -14.34 -10.38 9.66
N ILE A 408 -15.55 -10.76 10.04
CA ILE A 408 -15.85 -11.52 11.25
C ILE A 408 -16.90 -12.59 10.97
N ASP A 409 -17.02 -13.57 11.86
CA ASP A 409 -18.09 -14.57 11.80
C ASP A 409 -19.39 -13.97 12.35
N TRP A 410 -20.26 -13.51 11.45
CA TRP A 410 -21.53 -12.86 11.82
C TRP A 410 -22.56 -13.79 12.47
N ASP A 411 -22.34 -15.10 12.40
CA ASP A 411 -23.16 -16.12 13.04
C ASP A 411 -22.64 -16.58 14.42
N ALA A 412 -21.66 -15.86 14.97
CA ALA A 412 -21.15 -16.13 16.31
C ALA A 412 -22.17 -15.77 17.41
N PRO A 413 -22.25 -16.56 18.51
CA PRO A 413 -23.25 -16.35 19.56
C PRO A 413 -23.19 -14.98 20.26
N ASP A 414 -22.00 -14.39 20.39
CA ASP A 414 -21.79 -13.07 20.97
C ASP A 414 -22.36 -11.95 20.07
N ILE A 415 -22.23 -12.08 18.75
CA ILE A 415 -22.83 -11.16 17.78
C ILE A 415 -24.37 -11.22 17.85
N TYR A 416 -24.95 -12.41 17.96
CA TYR A 416 -26.39 -12.57 18.16
C TYR A 416 -26.86 -11.90 19.46
N ALA A 417 -26.14 -12.11 20.56
CA ALA A 417 -26.48 -11.51 21.84
C ALA A 417 -26.45 -9.96 21.79
N ILE A 418 -25.50 -9.37 21.07
CA ILE A 418 -25.44 -7.91 20.84
C ILE A 418 -26.71 -7.43 20.13
N ILE A 419 -27.09 -8.07 19.01
CA ILE A 419 -28.25 -7.67 18.21
C ILE A 419 -29.55 -7.87 19.00
N GLU A 420 -29.71 -9.01 19.68
CA GLU A 420 -30.87 -9.29 20.53
C GLU A 420 -31.01 -8.28 21.67
N GLY A 421 -29.89 -7.87 22.28
CA GLY A 421 -29.86 -6.82 23.29
C GLY A 421 -30.41 -5.50 22.76
N LEU A 422 -29.96 -5.07 21.58
CA LEU A 422 -30.46 -3.83 20.94
C LEU A 422 -31.92 -3.93 20.49
N LEU A 423 -32.39 -5.12 20.08
CA LEU A 423 -33.79 -5.35 19.74
C LEU A 423 -34.70 -5.27 20.97
N ALA A 424 -34.19 -5.66 22.15
CA ALA A 424 -34.90 -5.61 23.41
C ALA A 424 -34.90 -4.22 24.08
N GLU A 425 -34.04 -3.29 23.64
CA GLU A 425 -34.07 -1.90 24.11
C GLU A 425 -35.44 -1.27 23.78
N THR A 426 -36.11 -0.73 24.80
CA THR A 426 -37.33 0.06 24.63
C THR A 426 -36.99 1.42 24.04
N GLU A 427 -37.81 1.88 23.09
CA GLU A 427 -37.67 3.18 22.41
C GLU A 427 -37.70 4.37 23.36
#